data_AF-A0A3D2QBE6-F1
#
_entry.id   AF-A0A3D2QBE6-F1
#
_cell.length_a   1.000
_cell.length_b   1.000
_cell.length_c   1.000
_cell.angle_alpha   90.00
_cell.angle_beta   90.00
_cell.angle_gamma   90.00
#
_symmetry.space_group_name_H-M   'P 1'
#
loop_
_entity.id
_entity.type
_entity.pdbx_description
1 polymer ?
#
loop_
_entity_poly.entity_id
_entity_poly.type
_entity_poly.pdbx_seq_one_letter_code
_entity_poly.pdbx_strand_id
1 'polypeptide(L)'
;NFKLIFRILKYIETCMEYEEFDDDNFTASHFGVSKALFLNILQTLLEAGYISGIKIVTDKCGSDIVLINPHLTLAGMEYLADNTMMKKTYKLLKGIKDITPGA
;
A
#
# COMPACT_ATOMS: atom_id res chain seq x y z
N ASN A 1 -0.99 8.74 5.03
CA ASN A 1 -1.26 7.33 4.65
C ASN A 1 -0.38 6.75 3.54
N PHE A 2 0.43 7.53 2.80
CA PHE A 2 1.33 6.98 1.76
C PHE A 2 2.33 5.93 2.27
N LYS A 3 2.82 6.05 3.52
CA LYS A 3 3.68 5.02 4.14
C LYS A 3 2.98 3.66 4.26
N LEU A 4 1.68 3.65 4.58
CA LEU A 4 0.90 2.42 4.66
C LEU A 4 0.69 1.82 3.27
N ILE A 5 0.33 2.63 2.28
CA ILE A 5 0.21 2.22 0.88
C ILE A 5 1.51 1.57 0.40
N PHE A 6 2.65 2.23 0.61
CA PHE A 6 3.95 1.68 0.24
C PHE A 6 4.24 0.34 0.92
N ARG A 7 3.94 0.20 2.21
CA ARG A 7 4.11 -1.06 2.95
C ARG A 7 3.23 -2.19 2.39
N ILE A 8 1.97 -1.90 2.08
CA ILE A 8 1.05 -2.89 1.50
C ILE A 8 1.53 -3.32 0.11
N LEU A 9 1.85 -2.37 -0.76
CA LEU A 9 2.34 -2.67 -2.10
C LEU A 9 3.66 -3.45 -2.06
N LYS A 10 4.60 -3.08 -1.19
CA LYS A 10 5.86 -3.83 -1.02
C LYS A 10 5.66 -5.22 -0.45
N TYR A 11 4.71 -5.39 0.46
CA TYR A 11 4.37 -6.71 0.98
C TYR A 11 3.86 -7.62 -0.15
N ILE A 12 2.93 -7.14 -0.97
CA ILE A 12 2.41 -7.89 -2.12
C ILE A 12 3.54 -8.21 -3.12
N GLU A 13 4.43 -7.26 -3.41
CA GLU A 13 5.62 -7.48 -4.26
C GLU A 13 6.51 -8.61 -3.72
N THR A 14 6.81 -8.61 -2.42
CA THR A 14 7.61 -9.67 -1.78
C THR A 14 6.90 -11.01 -1.86
N CYS A 15 5.59 -11.08 -1.63
CA CYS A 15 4.84 -12.33 -1.75
C CYS A 15 4.85 -12.89 -3.18
N MET A 16 4.98 -12.05 -4.22
CA MET A 16 5.09 -12.51 -5.61
C MET A 16 6.39 -13.29 -5.90
N GLU A 17 7.40 -13.25 -5.02
CA GLU A 17 8.62 -14.06 -5.13
C GLU A 17 8.41 -15.53 -4.70
N TYR A 18 7.26 -15.84 -4.11
CA TYR A 18 6.91 -17.17 -3.60
C TYR A 18 5.72 -17.76 -4.36
N GLU A 19 5.59 -19.08 -4.31
CA GLU A 19 4.49 -19.80 -4.97
C GLU A 19 3.15 -19.60 -4.22
N GLU A 20 3.21 -19.43 -2.90
CA GLU A 20 2.05 -19.20 -2.04
C GLU A 20 2.06 -17.78 -1.47
N PHE A 21 0.88 -17.17 -1.39
CA PHE A 21 0.70 -15.85 -0.80
C PHE A 21 0.56 -15.96 0.72
N ASP A 22 1.36 -15.22 1.49
CA ASP A 22 1.26 -15.13 2.96
C ASP A 22 0.03 -14.32 3.36
N ASP A 23 -1.09 -15.01 3.55
CA ASP A 23 -2.38 -14.47 3.97
C ASP A 23 -2.47 -14.24 5.49
N ASP A 24 -1.79 -15.07 6.28
CA ASP A 24 -1.66 -14.95 7.74
C ASP A 24 -1.18 -13.56 8.17
N ASN A 25 -0.19 -13.02 7.47
CA ASN A 25 0.36 -11.70 7.73
C ASN A 25 -0.26 -10.57 6.88
N PHE A 26 -1.16 -10.88 5.94
CA PHE A 26 -1.84 -9.86 5.14
C PHE A 26 -3.10 -9.30 5.84
N THR A 27 -2.90 -8.83 7.08
CA THR A 27 -3.99 -8.41 7.97
C THR A 27 -3.81 -6.97 8.48
N ALA A 28 -4.93 -6.30 8.80
CA ALA A 28 -4.90 -4.94 9.33
C ALA A 28 -4.01 -4.80 10.58
N SER A 29 -4.02 -5.81 11.46
CA SER A 29 -3.18 -5.89 12.66
C SER A 29 -1.69 -5.95 12.32
N HIS A 30 -1.28 -6.74 11.33
CA HIS A 30 0.11 -6.78 10.86
C HIS A 30 0.58 -5.40 10.35
N PHE A 31 -0.30 -4.66 9.67
CA PHE A 31 -0.01 -3.30 9.23
C PHE A 31 -0.13 -2.24 10.33
N GLY A 32 -0.63 -2.59 11.52
CA GLY A 32 -0.78 -1.70 12.68
C GLY A 32 -1.90 -0.67 12.51
N VAL A 33 -2.99 -1.05 11.83
CA VAL A 33 -4.13 -0.17 11.52
C VAL A 33 -5.46 -0.84 11.80
N SER A 34 -6.54 -0.06 11.82
CA SER A 34 -7.90 -0.61 11.95
C SER A 34 -8.30 -1.39 10.69
N LYS A 35 -9.19 -2.39 10.85
CA LYS A 35 -9.78 -3.14 9.72
C LYS A 35 -10.41 -2.21 8.69
N ALA A 36 -11.16 -1.20 9.16
CA ALA A 36 -11.80 -0.21 8.28
C ALA A 36 -10.77 0.57 7.43
N LEU A 37 -9.67 1.04 8.02
CA LEU A 37 -8.64 1.76 7.26
C LEU A 37 -7.94 0.82 6.26
N PHE A 38 -7.62 -0.40 6.67
CA PHE A 38 -6.98 -1.38 5.80
C PHE A 38 -7.85 -1.68 4.57
N LEU A 39 -9.13 -1.98 4.77
CA LEU A 39 -10.08 -2.24 3.70
C LEU A 39 -10.26 -1.04 2.77
N ASN A 40 -10.40 0.17 3.32
CA ASN A 40 -10.52 1.39 2.50
C ASN A 40 -9.29 1.64 1.63
N ILE A 41 -8.09 1.37 2.17
CA ILE A 41 -6.85 1.49 1.39
C ILE A 41 -6.78 0.42 0.31
N LEU A 42 -7.11 -0.84 0.61
CA LEU A 42 -7.16 -1.90 -0.39
C LEU A 42 -8.16 -1.58 -1.51
N GLN A 43 -9.35 -1.09 -1.16
CA GLN A 43 -10.36 -0.65 -2.14
C GLN A 43 -9.80 0.46 -3.03
N THR A 44 -9.14 1.46 -2.44
CA THR A 44 -8.52 2.57 -3.18
C THR A 44 -7.45 2.08 -4.15
N LEU A 45 -6.61 1.12 -3.73
CA LEU A 45 -5.55 0.55 -4.58
C LEU A 45 -6.10 -0.32 -5.71
N LEU A 46 -7.19 -1.05 -5.46
CA LEU A 46 -7.90 -1.84 -6.48
C LEU A 46 -8.54 -0.92 -7.52
N GLU A 47 -9.27 0.11 -7.08
CA GLU A 47 -9.94 1.07 -7.97
C GLU A 47 -8.95 1.90 -8.80
N ALA A 48 -7.81 2.27 -8.21
CA ALA A 48 -6.73 2.94 -8.93
C ALA A 48 -5.91 1.99 -9.81
N GLY A 49 -6.18 0.69 -9.78
CA GLY A 49 -5.52 -0.31 -10.61
C GLY A 49 -4.07 -0.57 -10.23
N TYR A 50 -3.65 -0.34 -8.98
CA TYR A 50 -2.30 -0.64 -8.50
C TYR A 50 -2.11 -2.10 -8.09
N ILE A 51 -3.20 -2.76 -7.67
CA ILE A 51 -3.21 -4.16 -7.25
C ILE A 51 -4.37 -4.89 -7.91
N SER A 52 -4.26 -6.21 -8.01
CA SER A 52 -5.30 -7.09 -8.55
C SER A 52 -5.28 -8.44 -7.83
N GLY A 53 -6.26 -9.29 -8.13
CA GLY A 53 -6.40 -10.62 -7.53
C GLY A 53 -6.86 -10.63 -6.07
N ILE A 54 -7.41 -9.51 -5.59
CA ILE A 54 -8.07 -9.35 -4.29
C ILE A 54 -9.50 -8.87 -4.56
N LYS A 55 -10.48 -9.40 -3.81
CA LYS A 55 -11.85 -8.89 -3.78
C LYS A 55 -12.23 -8.45 -2.38
N ILE A 56 -12.95 -7.34 -2.29
CA ILE A 56 -13.59 -6.92 -1.04
C ILE A 56 -15.06 -7.32 -1.12
N VAL A 57 -15.49 -8.14 -0.17
CA VAL A 57 -16.87 -8.65 -0.09
C VAL A 57 -17.52 -8.00 1.12
N THR A 58 -18.73 -7.48 0.95
CA THR A 58 -19.51 -6.85 2.00
C THR A 58 -20.84 -7.54 2.17
N ASP A 59 -21.18 -7.89 3.41
CA ASP A 59 -22.47 -8.44 3.80
C ASP A 59 -23.03 -7.71 5.03
N LYS A 60 -24.08 -8.27 5.63
CA LYS A 60 -24.75 -7.72 6.82
C LYS A 60 -23.87 -7.72 8.09
N CYS A 61 -22.81 -8.51 8.12
CA CYS A 61 -21.86 -8.64 9.23
C CYS A 61 -20.64 -7.73 9.06
N GLY A 62 -20.44 -7.17 7.87
CA GLY A 62 -19.38 -6.21 7.57
C GLY A 62 -18.67 -6.54 6.26
N SER A 63 -17.45 -6.03 6.11
CA SER A 63 -16.62 -6.26 4.94
C SER A 63 -15.41 -7.12 5.26
N ASP A 64 -15.02 -7.97 4.32
CA ASP A 64 -13.81 -8.79 4.38
C ASP A 64 -13.14 -8.91 3.01
N ILE A 65 -11.94 -9.49 3.00
CA ILE A 65 -11.16 -9.74 1.79
C ILE A 65 -11.23 -11.21 1.36
N VAL A 66 -11.26 -11.44 0.05
CA VAL A 66 -11.03 -12.74 -0.58
C VAL A 66 -9.79 -12.62 -1.44
N LEU A 67 -8.78 -13.43 -1.14
CA LEU A 67 -7.54 -13.52 -1.89
C LEU A 67 -7.70 -14.59 -2.98
N ILE A 68 -7.38 -14.24 -4.23
CA ILE A 68 -7.49 -15.15 -5.38
C ILE A 68 -6.10 -15.41 -5.94
N ASN A 69 -5.42 -14.34 -6.34
CA ASN A 69 -4.03 -14.36 -6.76
C ASN A 69 -3.48 -12.93 -6.59
N PRO A 70 -3.25 -12.48 -5.35
CA PRO A 70 -2.88 -11.09 -5.10
C PRO A 70 -1.56 -10.73 -5.78
N HIS A 71 -1.56 -9.67 -6.58
CA HIS A 71 -0.35 -9.21 -7.27
C HIS A 71 -0.39 -7.71 -7.52
N LEU A 72 0.79 -7.14 -7.78
CA LEU A 72 0.92 -5.80 -8.31
C LEU A 72 0.61 -5.76 -9.80
N THR A 73 -0.06 -4.72 -10.24
CA THR A 73 -0.13 -4.38 -11.66
C THR A 73 1.15 -3.67 -12.11
N LEU A 74 1.30 -3.41 -13.41
CA LEU A 74 2.38 -2.55 -13.91
C LEU A 74 2.38 -1.18 -13.22
N ALA A 75 1.22 -0.54 -13.08
CA ALA A 75 1.10 0.73 -12.39
C ALA A 75 1.51 0.64 -10.91
N GLY A 76 1.23 -0.48 -10.24
CA GLY A 76 1.67 -0.72 -8.86
C GLY A 76 3.19 -0.85 -8.74
N MET A 77 3.81 -1.59 -9.67
CA MET A 77 5.26 -1.71 -9.76
C MET A 77 5.92 -0.37 -10.09
N GLU A 78 5.38 0.37 -11.05
CA GLU A 78 5.81 1.74 -11.39
C GLU A 78 5.66 2.66 -10.19
N TYR A 79 4.53 2.60 -9.47
CA TYR A 79 4.36 3.35 -8.23
C TYR A 79 5.46 2.99 -7.24
N LEU A 80 5.82 1.72 -7.03
CA LEU A 80 6.90 1.37 -6.11
C LEU A 80 8.30 1.83 -6.59
N ALA A 81 8.57 1.75 -7.89
CA ALA A 81 9.80 2.21 -8.50
C ALA A 81 9.92 3.75 -8.42
N ASP A 82 8.85 4.47 -8.78
CA ASP A 82 8.74 5.93 -8.76
C ASP A 82 8.47 6.49 -7.37
N ASN A 83 8.00 5.67 -6.41
CA ASN A 83 7.96 6.00 -4.97
C ASN A 83 9.36 6.03 -4.32
N THR A 84 10.37 6.33 -5.12
CA THR A 84 11.25 7.47 -4.82
C THR A 84 10.52 8.73 -4.29
N MET A 85 9.19 8.82 -4.27
CA MET A 85 8.37 9.79 -3.49
C MET A 85 8.84 9.97 -2.04
N MET A 86 9.17 8.93 -1.26
CA MET A 86 9.86 9.16 0.03
C MET A 86 11.23 9.82 -0.19
N LYS A 87 11.99 9.45 -1.23
CA LYS A 87 13.26 10.12 -1.58
C LYS A 87 13.08 11.59 -2.03
N LYS A 88 11.95 12.00 -2.61
CA LYS A 88 11.70 13.40 -3.07
C LYS A 88 11.06 14.26 -1.99
N THR A 89 10.10 13.74 -1.22
CA THR A 89 9.54 14.41 -0.04
C THR A 89 10.61 14.63 1.05
N TYR A 90 11.53 13.68 1.23
CA TYR A 90 12.69 13.80 2.12
C TYR A 90 13.74 14.83 1.64
N LYS A 91 13.93 14.98 0.31
CA LYS A 91 14.84 15.99 -0.26
C LYS A 91 14.28 17.41 -0.17
N LEU A 92 12.98 17.61 -0.42
CA LEU A 92 12.33 18.92 -0.29
C LEU A 92 12.20 19.39 1.17
N LEU A 93 11.91 18.48 2.12
CA LEU A 93 11.86 18.85 3.56
C LEU A 93 13.24 19.23 4.14
N LYS A 94 14.34 18.64 3.66
CA LYS A 94 15.71 19.13 3.95
C LYS A 94 15.98 20.49 3.29
N GLY A 95 15.61 20.65 2.02
CA GLY A 95 15.83 21.90 1.28
C GLY A 95 15.07 23.12 1.84
N ILE A 96 13.94 22.92 2.52
CA ILE A 96 13.15 23.99 3.15
C ILE A 96 13.72 24.42 4.51
N LYS A 97 14.45 23.57 5.23
CA LYS A 97 15.04 23.89 6.55
C LYS A 97 16.33 24.71 6.45
N ASP A 98 17.02 24.66 5.31
CA ASP A 98 18.24 25.42 5.03
C ASP A 98 17.96 26.82 4.42
N ILE A 99 16.69 27.23 4.26
CA ILE A 99 16.29 28.52 3.65
C ILE A 99 15.55 29.47 4.61
N THR A 100 15.88 29.46 5.90
CA THR A 100 15.63 30.66 6.73
C THR A 100 16.90 31.51 6.82
N PRO A 101 17.13 32.45 5.88
CA PRO A 101 17.83 33.68 6.21
C PRO A 101 16.87 34.55 7.03
N GLY A 102 17.20 34.70 8.31
CA GLY A 102 16.64 35.77 9.13
C GLY A 102 17.04 37.10 8.51
N ALA A 103 16.05 37.83 8.02
CA ALA A 103 16.08 39.27 7.81
C ALA A 103 15.28 39.91 8.95
#